data_AF-A0A348MLS4-F1
#
_entry.id   AF-A0A348MLS4-F1
#
_cell.length_a   1.000
_cell.length_b   1.000
_cell.length_c   1.000
_cell.angle_alpha   90.00
_cell.angle_beta   90.00
_cell.angle_gamma   90.00
#
_symmetry.space_group_name_H-M   'P 1'
#
loop_
_entity.id
_entity.type
_entity.pdbx_description
1 polymer ?
#
loop_
_entity_poly.entity_id
_entity_poly.type
_entity_poly.pdbx_seq_one_letter_code
_entity_poly.pdbx_strand_id
1 'polypeptide(L)'
;MKGNLPFDKLVFGKFENRTYYLDFEERFYNSIFEIFPTYGNVKIVGNDEMDTLSVILEDYFRTPYEYSDDGIIKSYKYILKSIYKVSKNTESILTEKIFSTSISEEECKDSLVVQNVKSFIDKIRKEF
;
A
#
# COMPACT_ATOMS: atom_id res chain seq x y z
N MET A 1 6.94 -21.22 -8.49
CA MET A 1 6.10 -20.82 -7.34
C MET A 1 6.84 -19.71 -6.62
N LYS A 2 6.20 -18.58 -6.30
CA LYS A 2 6.82 -17.54 -5.45
C LYS A 2 6.98 -18.13 -4.04
N GLY A 3 8.10 -17.85 -3.36
CA GLY A 3 8.39 -18.38 -2.02
C GLY A 3 7.35 -17.98 -0.96
N ASN A 4 7.27 -18.75 0.12
CA ASN A 4 6.44 -18.40 1.27
C ASN A 4 7.10 -17.29 2.09
N LEU A 5 6.29 -16.47 2.75
CA LEU A 5 6.80 -15.54 3.74
C LEU A 5 7.35 -16.31 4.94
N PRO A 6 8.37 -15.78 5.65
CA PRO A 6 8.99 -16.46 6.79
C PRO A 6 8.14 -16.40 8.06
N PHE A 7 6.96 -15.79 8.00
CA PHE A 7 6.02 -15.63 9.10
C PHE A 7 4.62 -16.06 8.65
N ASP A 8 3.93 -16.84 9.48
CA ASP A 8 2.53 -17.23 9.26
C ASP A 8 1.55 -16.24 9.88
N LYS A 9 2.03 -15.40 10.81
CA LYS A 9 1.23 -14.43 11.56
C LYS A 9 2.02 -13.14 11.79
N LEU A 10 1.34 -12.01 11.77
CA LEU A 10 1.89 -10.69 12.09
C LEU A 10 0.91 -9.89 12.94
N VAL A 11 1.42 -8.95 13.72
CA VAL A 11 0.61 -7.95 14.43
C VAL A 11 0.64 -6.66 13.64
N PHE A 12 -0.52 -6.07 13.34
CA PHE A 12 -0.52 -4.71 12.79
C PHE A 12 -0.40 -3.71 13.94
N GLY A 13 0.76 -3.07 14.04
CA GLY A 13 1.12 -2.23 15.18
C GLY A 13 0.74 -0.76 14.99
N LYS A 14 1.41 -0.07 14.06
CA LYS A 14 1.28 1.38 13.90
C LYS A 14 1.12 1.77 12.43
N PHE A 15 0.19 2.69 12.18
CA PHE A 15 0.16 3.51 10.98
C PHE A 15 0.63 4.93 11.31
N GLU A 16 1.49 5.51 10.48
CA GLU A 16 1.92 6.91 10.57
C GLU A 16 1.68 7.60 9.23
N ASN A 17 0.84 8.62 9.23
CA ASN A 17 0.55 9.41 8.05
C ASN A 17 1.38 10.70 8.06
N ARG A 18 2.29 10.86 7.09
CA ARG A 18 3.06 12.11 6.91
C ARG A 18 2.49 13.02 5.84
N THR A 19 1.37 12.63 5.23
CA THR A 19 0.69 13.39 4.20
C THR A 19 -0.47 14.21 4.77
N TYR A 20 -1.01 15.13 3.97
CA TYR A 20 -2.21 15.89 4.34
C TYR A 20 -3.53 15.09 4.21
N TYR A 21 -3.49 13.85 3.72
CA TYR A 21 -4.68 13.06 3.38
C TYR A 21 -5.01 12.06 4.49
N LEU A 22 -5.95 12.41 5.36
CA LEU A 22 -6.24 11.64 6.59
C LEU A 22 -6.92 10.29 6.35
N ASP A 23 -7.55 10.10 5.18
CA ASP A 23 -8.32 8.90 4.84
C ASP A 23 -7.46 7.65 4.57
N PHE A 24 -6.13 7.79 4.47
CA PHE A 24 -5.27 6.65 4.18
C PHE A 24 -5.14 5.64 5.32
N GLU A 25 -5.26 6.05 6.59
CA GLU A 25 -5.10 5.13 7.71
C GLU A 25 -6.10 3.97 7.65
N GLU A 26 -7.39 4.30 7.46
CA GLU A 26 -8.45 3.31 7.32
C GLU A 26 -8.24 2.43 6.07
N ARG A 27 -7.84 3.02 4.94
CA ARG A 27 -7.58 2.26 3.70
C ARG A 27 -6.45 1.26 3.86
N PHE A 28 -5.36 1.66 4.49
CA PHE A 28 -4.23 0.77 4.77
C PHE A 28 -4.64 -0.31 5.76
N TYR A 29 -5.35 0.03 6.82
CA TYR A 29 -5.89 -0.95 7.77
C TYR A 29 -6.73 -2.00 7.03
N ASN A 30 -7.75 -1.59 6.29
CA ASN A 30 -8.64 -2.50 5.56
C ASN A 30 -7.87 -3.37 4.56
N SER A 31 -6.98 -2.75 3.77
CA SER A 31 -6.16 -3.46 2.79
C SER A 31 -5.20 -4.46 3.43
N ILE A 32 -4.61 -4.15 4.57
CA ILE A 32 -3.69 -5.06 5.27
C ILE A 32 -4.44 -6.29 5.77
N PHE A 33 -5.59 -6.10 6.42
CA PHE A 33 -6.39 -7.20 6.95
C PHE A 33 -7.00 -8.08 5.84
N GLU A 34 -7.28 -7.53 4.67
CA GLU A 34 -7.79 -8.29 3.52
C GLU A 34 -6.66 -9.01 2.75
N ILE A 35 -5.58 -8.30 2.43
CA ILE A 35 -4.57 -8.75 1.46
C ILE A 35 -3.54 -9.67 2.10
N PHE A 36 -3.10 -9.43 3.35
CA PHE A 36 -2.10 -10.32 3.97
C PHE A 36 -2.59 -11.77 4.07
N PRO A 37 -3.82 -12.06 4.51
CA PRO A 37 -4.31 -13.44 4.55
C PRO A 37 -4.49 -14.05 3.17
N THR A 38 -5.08 -13.30 2.23
CA THR A 38 -5.50 -13.85 0.92
C THR A 38 -4.36 -13.90 -0.10
N TYR A 39 -3.50 -12.88 -0.13
CA TYR A 39 -2.39 -12.77 -1.07
C TYR A 39 -1.06 -13.18 -0.44
N GLY A 40 -0.85 -12.84 0.84
CA GLY A 40 0.37 -13.11 1.59
C GLY A 40 0.43 -14.52 2.19
N ASN A 41 -0.73 -15.14 2.44
CA ASN A 41 -0.89 -16.32 3.30
C ASN A 41 -0.39 -16.07 4.73
N VAL A 42 -0.64 -14.86 5.24
CA VAL A 42 -0.21 -14.41 6.58
C VAL A 42 -1.40 -13.85 7.34
N LYS A 43 -1.65 -14.36 8.54
CA LYS A 43 -2.76 -13.88 9.37
C LYS A 43 -2.35 -12.63 10.16
N ILE A 44 -3.15 -11.58 10.09
CA ILE A 44 -3.00 -10.42 10.97
C ILE A 44 -3.73 -10.70 12.30
N VAL A 45 -3.03 -10.57 13.42
CA VAL A 45 -3.51 -10.83 14.79
C VAL A 45 -3.26 -9.62 15.70
N GLY A 46 -3.91 -9.56 16.86
CA GLY A 46 -3.79 -8.42 17.79
C GLY A 46 -3.06 -8.74 19.10
N ASN A 47 -2.06 -9.64 19.09
CA ASN A 47 -1.41 -10.11 20.31
C ASN A 47 0.10 -9.81 20.29
N ASP A 48 0.63 -9.19 21.36
CA ASP A 48 1.92 -8.47 21.36
C ASP A 48 3.20 -9.33 21.32
N GLU A 49 3.07 -10.66 21.30
CA GLU A 49 4.23 -11.59 21.33
C GLU A 49 4.76 -11.98 19.93
N MET A 50 4.32 -11.30 18.88
CA MET A 50 4.66 -11.62 17.48
C MET A 50 5.31 -10.47 16.72
N ASP A 51 5.90 -10.78 15.56
CA ASP A 51 6.47 -9.80 14.66
C ASP A 51 5.43 -8.72 14.28
N THR A 52 5.83 -7.46 14.48
CA THR A 52 4.95 -6.31 14.28
C THR A 52 5.19 -5.67 12.91
N LEU A 53 4.10 -5.50 12.16
CA LEU A 53 4.02 -4.72 10.93
C LEU A 53 3.68 -3.26 11.28
N SER A 54 4.52 -2.33 10.86
CA SER A 54 4.23 -0.89 10.90
C SER A 54 4.32 -0.28 9.51
N VAL A 55 3.49 0.72 9.24
CA VAL A 55 3.47 1.43 7.96
C VAL A 55 3.60 2.93 8.20
N ILE A 56 4.52 3.55 7.47
CA ILE A 56 4.65 5.00 7.40
C ILE A 56 4.28 5.39 5.97
N LEU A 57 3.20 6.12 5.80
CA LEU A 57 2.89 6.76 4.53
C LEU A 57 3.73 8.03 4.43
N GLU A 58 4.74 8.00 3.55
CA GLU A 58 5.66 9.12 3.36
C GLU A 58 5.03 10.19 2.48
N ASP A 59 4.50 9.77 1.32
CA ASP A 59 4.04 10.69 0.29
C ASP A 59 2.86 10.14 -0.49
N TYR A 60 2.03 11.07 -0.96
CA TYR A 60 0.98 10.83 -1.94
C TYR A 60 0.85 12.05 -2.85
N PHE A 61 0.92 11.82 -4.17
CA PHE A 61 0.81 12.87 -5.18
C PHE A 61 -0.09 12.46 -6.32
N ARG A 62 -0.77 13.45 -6.89
CA ARG A 62 -1.58 13.33 -8.10
C ARG A 62 -1.19 14.45 -9.06
N THR A 63 -0.83 14.10 -10.29
CA THR A 63 -0.48 15.06 -11.35
C THR A 63 -1.26 14.75 -12.63
N PRO A 64 -1.72 15.76 -13.39
CA PRO A 64 -2.27 15.53 -14.73
C PRO A 64 -1.27 14.72 -15.58
N TYR A 65 -1.78 13.80 -16.40
CA TYR A 65 -0.94 12.93 -17.22
C TYR A 65 -1.25 13.08 -18.71
N GLU A 66 -2.51 12.90 -19.11
CA GLU A 66 -2.94 13.10 -20.50
C GLU A 66 -4.00 14.19 -20.61
N TYR A 67 -4.03 14.83 -21.77
CA TYR A 67 -4.97 15.87 -22.15
C TYR A 67 -5.67 15.50 -23.47
N SER A 68 -6.89 15.99 -23.66
CA SER A 68 -7.52 16.09 -24.98
C SER A 68 -6.93 17.23 -25.81
N ASP A 69 -7.28 17.28 -27.09
CA ASP A 69 -6.82 18.32 -28.03
C ASP A 69 -7.32 19.73 -27.65
N ASP A 70 -8.45 19.82 -26.93
CA ASP A 70 -9.00 21.06 -26.36
C ASP A 70 -8.43 21.39 -24.95
N GLY A 71 -7.42 20.64 -24.49
CA GLY A 71 -6.69 20.93 -23.26
C GLY A 71 -7.37 20.45 -21.97
N ILE A 72 -8.41 19.62 -22.06
CA ILE A 72 -9.08 19.02 -20.90
C ILE A 72 -8.27 17.81 -20.41
N ILE A 73 -8.05 17.71 -19.10
CA ILE A 73 -7.34 16.57 -18.50
C ILE A 73 -8.18 15.30 -18.70
N LYS A 74 -7.59 14.26 -19.30
CA LYS A 74 -8.20 12.94 -19.50
C LYS A 74 -7.83 11.94 -18.41
N SER A 75 -6.61 12.02 -17.89
CA SER A 75 -6.11 11.09 -16.87
C SER A 75 -5.13 11.77 -15.91
N TYR A 76 -5.01 11.19 -14.72
CA TYR A 76 -4.06 11.59 -13.69
C TYR A 76 -3.10 10.44 -13.39
N LYS A 77 -1.83 10.77 -13.21
CA LYS A 77 -0.83 9.87 -12.62
C LYS A 77 -0.85 10.08 -11.11
N TYR A 78 -0.96 8.98 -10.38
CA TYR A 78 -0.91 8.93 -8.94
C TYR A 78 0.34 8.19 -8.48
N ILE A 79 0.95 8.70 -7.42
CA ILE A 79 2.14 8.15 -6.80
C ILE A 79 1.88 8.04 -5.30
N LEU A 80 2.11 6.85 -4.74
CA LEU A 80 2.02 6.55 -3.31
C LEU A 80 3.36 5.99 -2.85
N LYS A 81 3.98 6.59 -1.84
CA LYS A 81 5.25 6.13 -1.27
C LYS A 81 5.06 5.80 0.21
N SER A 82 5.44 4.59 0.58
CA SER A 82 5.34 4.09 1.94
C SER A 82 6.61 3.39 2.38
N ILE A 83 6.83 3.37 3.69
CA ILE A 83 7.83 2.53 4.35
C ILE A 83 7.09 1.51 5.20
N TYR A 84 7.37 0.24 4.96
CA TYR A 84 6.93 -0.87 5.78
C TYR A 84 8.07 -1.30 6.69
N LYS A 85 7.75 -1.61 7.94
CA LYS A 85 8.69 -2.19 8.90
C LYS A 85 8.09 -3.49 9.43
N VAL A 86 8.82 -4.59 9.31
CA VAL A 86 8.46 -5.88 9.88
C VAL A 86 9.70 -6.54 10.46
N SER A 87 9.68 -6.83 11.75
CA SER A 87 10.84 -7.37 12.48
C SER A 87 12.08 -6.47 12.29
N LYS A 88 13.14 -6.99 11.65
CA LYS A 88 14.38 -6.28 11.31
C LYS A 88 14.38 -5.67 9.89
N ASN A 89 13.37 -5.95 9.08
CA ASN A 89 13.31 -5.52 7.68
C ASN A 89 12.58 -4.19 7.57
N THR A 90 13.09 -3.30 6.72
CA THR A 90 12.51 -1.99 6.44
C THR A 90 12.48 -1.79 4.94
N GLU A 91 11.28 -1.77 4.37
CA GLU A 91 11.08 -1.70 2.93
C GLU A 91 10.37 -0.44 2.49
N SER A 92 11.02 0.33 1.62
CA SER A 92 10.34 1.39 0.87
C SER A 92 9.65 0.82 -0.36
N ILE A 93 8.38 1.18 -0.52
CA ILE A 93 7.52 0.81 -1.63
C ILE A 93 6.99 2.07 -2.30
N LEU A 94 7.31 2.20 -3.58
CA LEU A 94 6.74 3.20 -4.48
C LEU A 94 5.69 2.53 -5.36
N THR A 95 4.50 3.10 -5.42
CA THR A 95 3.42 2.61 -6.28
C THR A 95 2.95 3.73 -7.18
N GLU A 96 2.94 3.45 -8.48
CA GLU A 96 2.50 4.40 -9.50
C GLU A 96 1.37 3.80 -10.32
N LYS A 97 0.29 4.56 -10.50
CA LYS A 97 -0.83 4.17 -11.38
C LYS A 97 -1.38 5.38 -12.10
N ILE A 98 -1.85 5.16 -13.32
CA ILE A 98 -2.55 6.17 -14.10
C ILE A 98 -4.03 5.78 -14.12
N PHE A 99 -4.90 6.74 -13.81
CA PHE A 99 -6.34 6.55 -13.85
C PHE A 99 -7.00 7.62 -14.72
N SER A 100 -8.01 7.20 -15.48
CA SER A 100 -8.92 8.11 -16.19
C SER A 100 -9.62 9.03 -15.20
N THR A 101 -9.96 10.24 -15.63
CA THR A 101 -10.82 11.20 -14.90
C THR A 101 -12.22 10.67 -14.60
N SER A 102 -12.65 9.60 -15.27
CA SER A 102 -13.91 8.92 -15.01
C SER A 102 -13.91 8.04 -13.74
N ILE A 103 -12.74 7.76 -13.16
CA ILE A 103 -12.61 6.96 -11.93
C ILE A 103 -12.62 7.90 -10.74
N SER A 104 -13.36 7.56 -9.68
CA SER A 104 -13.41 8.40 -8.49
C SER A 104 -12.07 8.43 -7.75
N GLU A 105 -11.81 9.50 -7.01
CA GLU A 105 -10.59 9.64 -6.19
C GLU A 105 -10.45 8.49 -5.17
N GLU A 106 -11.57 8.10 -4.57
CA GLU A 106 -11.67 7.03 -3.59
C GLU A 106 -11.21 5.69 -4.19
N GLU A 107 -11.75 5.32 -5.36
CA GLU A 107 -11.36 4.10 -6.07
C GLU A 107 -9.88 4.13 -6.50
N CYS A 108 -9.37 5.30 -6.90
CA CYS A 108 -7.95 5.46 -7.23
C CYS A 108 -7.06 5.18 -6.02
N LYS A 109 -7.38 5.76 -4.87
CA LYS A 109 -6.64 5.58 -3.61
C LYS A 109 -6.69 4.14 -3.12
N ASP A 110 -7.86 3.52 -3.10
CA ASP A 110 -8.00 2.10 -2.72
C ASP A 110 -7.14 1.22 -3.61
N SER A 111 -7.20 1.45 -4.92
CA SER A 111 -6.41 0.69 -5.89
C SER A 111 -4.90 0.86 -5.70
N LEU A 112 -4.44 2.06 -5.31
CA LEU A 112 -3.03 2.31 -4.98
C LEU A 112 -2.61 1.60 -3.70
N VAL A 113 -3.40 1.70 -2.63
CA VAL A 113 -3.08 1.08 -1.34
C VAL A 113 -3.03 -0.44 -1.49
N VAL A 114 -4.02 -1.03 -2.18
CA VAL A 114 -4.04 -2.47 -2.48
C VAL A 114 -2.78 -2.90 -3.21
N GLN A 115 -2.38 -2.17 -4.25
CA GLN A 115 -1.18 -2.48 -5.01
C GLN A 115 0.09 -2.29 -4.18
N ASN A 116 0.13 -1.25 -3.34
CA ASN A 116 1.27 -0.93 -2.48
C ASN A 116 1.52 -2.04 -1.44
N VAL A 117 0.45 -2.54 -0.80
CA VAL A 117 0.52 -3.68 0.14
C VAL A 117 0.97 -4.95 -0.58
N LYS A 118 0.43 -5.24 -1.77
CA LYS A 118 0.86 -6.40 -2.58
C LYS A 118 2.33 -6.31 -2.98
N SER A 119 2.78 -5.11 -3.38
CA SER A 119 4.18 -4.86 -3.74
C SER A 119 5.11 -5.03 -2.54
N PHE A 120 4.69 -4.64 -1.34
CA PHE A 120 5.43 -4.94 -0.12
C PHE A 120 5.59 -6.46 0.06
N ILE A 121 4.47 -7.20 0.08
CA ILE A 121 4.46 -8.67 0.23
C ILE A 121 5.36 -9.34 -0.80
N ASP A 122 5.29 -8.92 -2.06
CA ASP A 122 6.13 -9.45 -3.13
C ASP A 122 7.61 -9.12 -2.95
N LYS A 123 7.94 -8.00 -2.31
CA LYS A 123 9.33 -7.60 -2.07
C LYS A 123 9.95 -8.44 -0.96
N ILE A 124 9.28 -8.53 0.20
CA ILE A 124 9.77 -9.35 1.31
C ILE A 124 9.85 -10.84 0.91
N ARG A 125 8.95 -11.36 0.07
CA ARG A 125 9.06 -12.74 -0.48
C ARG A 125 10.32 -13.03 -1.28
N LYS A 126 10.99 -12.01 -1.83
CA LYS A 126 12.22 -12.20 -2.63
C LYS A 126 13.49 -12.16 -1.76
N GLU A 127 13.37 -11.67 -0.54
CA GLU A 127 14.48 -11.52 0.40
C GLU A 127 14.67 -12.76 1.29
N PHE A 128 13.72 -13.71 1.21
CA PHE A 128 13.74 -15.02 1.88
C PHE A 128 13.71 -16.15 0.84
#